data_AF-H3H0B3-F1
#
_entry.id   AF-H3H0B3-F1
#
_cell.length_a   1.000
_cell.length_b   1.000
_cell.length_c   1.000
_cell.angle_alpha   90.00
_cell.angle_beta   90.00
_cell.angle_gamma   90.00
#
_symmetry.space_group_name_H-M   'P 1'
#
loop_
_entity.id
_entity.type
_entity.pdbx_description
1 polymer ?
#
loop_
_entity_poly.entity_id
_entity_poly.type
_entity_poly.pdbx_seq_one_letter_code
_entity_poly.pdbx_strand_id
1 'polypeptide(L)'
;MAVKTTYWAQMQKSDDFVKKALKLDGLAEGAVKASPKYKDYQKYLYKAEGVKMDNWALDEVNPTTIWNRLGLGGMSAAQREKSPALKNYVRYANKYDSKGVG
;
A
#
# COMPACT_ATOMS: atom_id res chain seq x y z
N MET A 1 -19.32 0.36 0.75
CA MET A 1 -18.05 -0.36 0.47
C MET A 1 -16.87 0.08 1.34
N ALA A 2 -16.76 1.36 1.74
CA ALA A 2 -15.63 1.87 2.53
C ALA A 2 -15.28 1.09 3.81
N VAL A 3 -16.28 0.63 4.58
CA VAL A 3 -16.09 -0.18 5.80
C VAL A 3 -15.52 -1.55 5.46
N LYS A 4 -16.03 -2.18 4.40
CA LYS A 4 -15.59 -3.50 3.92
C LYS A 4 -14.11 -3.49 3.50
N THR A 5 -13.67 -2.42 2.82
CA THR A 5 -12.26 -2.30 2.39
C THR A 5 -11.30 -1.99 3.55
N THR A 6 -11.76 -1.33 4.62
CA THR A 6 -10.97 -1.23 5.87
C THR A 6 -10.77 -2.61 6.47
N TYR A 7 -11.86 -3.35 6.65
CA TYR A 7 -11.81 -4.66 7.28
C TYR A 7 -10.90 -5.62 6.51
N TRP A 8 -11.01 -5.67 5.17
CA TRP A 8 -10.13 -6.52 4.35
C TRP A 8 -8.66 -6.15 4.45
N ALA A 9 -8.33 -4.86 4.52
CA ALA A 9 -6.97 -4.40 4.72
C ALA A 9 -6.42 -4.77 6.10
N GLN A 10 -7.19 -4.54 7.17
CA GLN A 10 -6.81 -4.88 8.54
C GLN A 10 -6.60 -6.38 8.73
N MET A 11 -7.47 -7.18 8.11
CA MET A 11 -7.37 -8.64 8.12
C MET A 11 -6.39 -9.19 7.08
N GLN A 12 -5.64 -8.31 6.40
CA GLN A 12 -4.64 -8.63 5.39
C GLN A 12 -5.13 -9.65 4.37
N LYS A 13 -6.39 -9.52 3.92
CA LYS A 13 -6.96 -10.39 2.89
C LYS A 13 -6.13 -10.28 1.62
N SER A 14 -6.02 -11.35 0.85
CA SER A 14 -5.23 -11.36 -0.38
C SER A 14 -5.86 -10.53 -1.50
N ASP A 15 -5.03 -10.14 -2.46
CA ASP A 15 -5.46 -9.42 -3.65
C ASP A 15 -6.55 -10.18 -4.43
N ASP A 16 -6.33 -11.48 -4.64
CA ASP A 16 -7.27 -12.37 -5.33
C ASP A 16 -8.61 -12.46 -4.60
N PHE A 17 -8.60 -12.57 -3.27
CA PHE A 17 -9.82 -12.58 -2.48
C PHE A 17 -10.63 -11.29 -2.70
N VAL A 18 -9.96 -10.14 -2.67
CA VAL A 18 -10.65 -8.85 -2.83
C VAL A 18 -11.12 -8.65 -4.26
N LYS A 19 -10.32 -9.00 -5.27
CA LYS A 19 -10.73 -8.97 -6.68
C LYS A 19 -11.97 -9.83 -6.90
N LYS A 20 -11.98 -11.07 -6.39
CA LYS A 20 -13.14 -11.96 -6.46
C LYS A 20 -14.36 -11.39 -5.74
N ALA A 21 -14.17 -10.84 -4.53
CA ALA A 21 -15.25 -10.22 -3.78
C ALA A 21 -15.83 -8.95 -4.45
N LEU A 22 -15.05 -8.32 -5.33
CA LEU A 22 -15.45 -7.16 -6.13
C LEU A 22 -15.90 -7.52 -7.55
N LYS A 23 -15.88 -8.81 -7.91
CA LYS A 23 -16.13 -9.30 -9.28
C LYS A 23 -15.21 -8.67 -10.32
N LEU A 24 -13.94 -8.51 -9.95
CA LEU A 24 -12.85 -8.04 -10.80
C LEU A 24 -11.92 -9.18 -11.23
N ASP A 25 -12.14 -10.38 -10.69
CA ASP A 25 -11.42 -11.59 -11.07
C ASP A 25 -11.75 -12.00 -12.51
N GLY A 26 -10.77 -12.56 -13.21
CA GLY A 26 -10.91 -12.98 -14.61
C GLY A 26 -11.00 -11.84 -15.64
N LEU A 27 -11.03 -10.58 -15.20
CA LEU A 27 -11.00 -9.42 -16.10
C LEU A 27 -9.56 -9.08 -16.50
N ALA A 28 -9.38 -8.69 -17.76
CA ALA A 28 -8.14 -8.08 -18.21
C ALA A 28 -7.91 -6.73 -17.50
N GLU A 29 -6.66 -6.29 -17.38
CA GLU A 29 -6.31 -5.09 -16.60
C GLU A 29 -7.07 -3.83 -17.04
N GLY A 30 -7.24 -3.62 -18.35
CA GLY A 30 -8.03 -2.51 -18.88
C GLY A 30 -9.50 -2.56 -18.45
N ALA A 31 -10.10 -3.75 -18.44
CA ALA A 31 -11.48 -3.95 -17.99
C ALA A 31 -11.61 -3.79 -16.47
N VAL A 32 -10.62 -4.22 -15.69
CA VAL A 32 -10.55 -3.94 -14.24
C VAL A 32 -10.58 -2.44 -14.01
N LYS A 33 -9.72 -1.67 -14.69
CA LYS A 33 -9.62 -0.21 -14.52
C LYS A 33 -10.88 0.54 -14.95
N ALA A 34 -11.60 0.02 -15.95
CA ALA A 34 -12.87 0.58 -16.42
C ALA A 34 -14.06 0.27 -15.49
N SER A 35 -13.96 -0.73 -14.61
CA SER A 35 -15.04 -1.12 -13.72
C SER A 35 -15.32 -0.05 -12.65
N PRO A 36 -16.59 0.25 -12.33
CA PRO A 36 -16.92 1.15 -11.22
C PRO A 36 -16.43 0.60 -9.86
N LYS A 37 -16.20 -0.71 -9.75
CA LYS A 37 -15.65 -1.35 -8.54
C LYS A 37 -14.15 -1.16 -8.38
N TYR A 38 -13.46 -0.66 -9.41
CA TYR A 38 -12.04 -0.36 -9.35
C TYR A 38 -11.71 0.66 -8.25
N LYS A 39 -12.56 1.66 -8.04
CA LYS A 39 -12.38 2.65 -6.96
C LYS A 39 -12.37 2.00 -5.57
N ASP A 40 -13.19 0.97 -5.35
CA ASP A 40 -13.20 0.22 -4.09
C ASP A 40 -11.94 -0.63 -3.94
N TYR A 41 -11.47 -1.23 -5.04
CA TYR A 41 -10.22 -1.98 -5.06
C TYR A 41 -9.00 -1.09 -4.78
N GLN A 42 -8.90 0.08 -5.42
CA GLN A 42 -7.86 1.08 -5.13
C GLN A 42 -7.89 1.52 -3.65
N LYS A 43 -9.08 1.71 -3.09
CA LYS A 43 -9.24 2.06 -1.67
C LYS A 43 -8.76 0.94 -0.76
N TYR A 44 -9.00 -0.32 -1.11
CA TYR A 44 -8.45 -1.46 -0.38
C TYR A 44 -6.90 -1.46 -0.46
N LEU A 45 -6.32 -1.33 -1.66
CA LEU A 45 -4.85 -1.32 -1.85
C LEU A 45 -4.19 -0.25 -0.98
N TYR A 46 -4.70 0.98 -1.00
CA TYR A 46 -4.16 2.09 -0.20
C TYR A 46 -4.19 1.82 1.31
N LYS A 47 -5.24 1.13 1.79
CA LYS A 47 -5.38 0.77 3.20
C LYS A 47 -4.50 -0.42 3.58
N ALA A 48 -4.43 -1.44 2.73
CA ALA A 48 -3.58 -2.61 2.94
C ALA A 48 -2.12 -2.20 3.02
N GLU A 49 -1.70 -1.29 2.14
CA GLU A 49 -0.39 -0.65 2.19
C GLU A 49 -0.17 0.13 3.49
N GLY A 50 -1.18 0.89 3.95
CA GLY A 50 -1.12 1.59 5.23
C GLY A 50 -0.91 0.65 6.42
N VAL A 51 -1.66 -0.45 6.48
CA VAL A 51 -1.53 -1.49 7.53
C VAL A 51 -0.14 -2.12 7.49
N LYS A 52 0.41 -2.37 6.30
CA LYS A 52 1.77 -2.88 6.15
C LYS A 52 2.82 -1.92 6.72
N MET A 53 2.66 -0.63 6.47
CA MET A 53 3.53 0.41 7.02
C MET A 53 3.38 0.56 8.53
N ASP A 54 2.15 0.42 9.05
CA ASP A 54 1.90 0.40 10.49
C ASP A 54 2.63 -0.76 11.16
N ASN A 55 2.59 -1.96 10.56
CA ASN A 55 3.33 -3.12 11.06
C ASN A 55 4.85 -2.88 11.01
N TRP A 56 5.39 -2.35 9.90
CA TRP A 56 6.82 -2.02 9.84
C TRP A 56 7.26 -1.00 10.89
N ALA A 57 6.41 -0.03 11.20
CA ALA A 57 6.69 0.96 12.25
C ALA A 57 6.59 0.34 13.65
N LEU A 58 5.62 -0.53 13.89
CA LEU A 58 5.48 -1.28 15.16
C LEU A 58 6.65 -2.23 15.40
N ASP A 59 7.14 -2.88 14.35
CA ASP A 59 8.29 -3.79 14.39
C ASP A 59 9.64 -3.03 14.40
N GLU A 60 9.61 -1.70 14.47
CA GLU A 60 10.79 -0.82 14.42
C GLU A 60 11.76 -1.16 13.28
N VAL A 61 11.23 -1.58 12.13
CA VAL A 61 12.05 -1.91 10.97
C VAL A 61 12.86 -0.68 10.60
N ASN A 62 14.18 -0.79 10.46
CA ASN A 62 15.03 0.38 10.21
C ASN A 62 14.62 1.13 8.90
N PRO A 63 14.54 2.47 8.91
CA PRO A 63 14.16 3.24 7.72
C PRO A 63 15.03 2.97 6.48
N THR A 64 16.33 2.76 6.64
CA THR A 64 17.24 2.40 5.54
C THR A 64 16.88 1.05 4.92
N THR A 65 16.40 0.10 5.74
CA THR A 65 15.90 -1.20 5.25
C THR A 65 14.66 -0.99 4.39
N ILE A 66 13.71 -0.16 4.82
CA ILE A 66 12.50 0.13 4.03
C ILE A 66 12.83 0.91 2.75
N TRP A 67 13.76 1.87 2.81
CA TRP A 67 14.26 2.59 1.63
C TRP A 67 14.75 1.63 0.55
N ASN A 68 15.61 0.68 0.92
CA ASN A 68 16.13 -0.33 0.00
C ASN A 68 15.06 -1.33 -0.45
N ARG A 69 14.16 -1.75 0.46
CA ARG A 69 13.04 -2.65 0.15
C ARG A 69 12.07 -2.06 -0.88
N LEU A 70 11.91 -0.74 -0.88
CA LEU A 70 11.11 -0.01 -1.86
C LEU A 70 11.88 0.29 -3.16
N GLY A 71 13.11 -0.19 -3.28
CA GLY A 71 13.97 -0.02 -4.46
C GLY A 71 14.57 1.37 -4.61
N LEU A 72 14.38 2.27 -3.64
CA LEU A 72 14.84 3.66 -3.74
C LEU A 72 16.37 3.75 -3.78
N GLY A 73 17.08 2.84 -3.12
CA GLY A 73 18.55 2.77 -3.14
C GLY A 73 19.13 2.70 -4.56
N GLY A 74 18.48 1.98 -5.47
CA GLY A 74 18.92 1.84 -6.87
C GLY A 74 18.42 2.92 -7.83
N MET A 75 17.55 3.83 -7.39
CA MET A 75 17.02 4.90 -8.23
C MET A 75 17.92 6.15 -8.18
N SER A 76 18.03 6.86 -9.30
CA SER A 76 18.56 8.23 -9.33
C SER A 76 17.63 9.21 -8.62
N ALA A 77 18.11 10.40 -8.27
CA ALA A 77 17.29 11.44 -7.64
C ALA A 77 16.02 11.77 -8.47
N ALA A 78 16.19 11.98 -9.78
CA ALA A 78 15.08 12.28 -10.69
C ALA A 78 14.07 11.13 -10.82
N GLN A 79 14.52 9.87 -10.70
CA GLN A 79 13.62 8.71 -10.65
C GLN A 79 12.84 8.65 -9.34
N ARG A 80 13.51 8.91 -8.20
CA ARG A 80 12.88 8.90 -6.87
C ARG A 80 11.75 9.93 -6.78
N GLU A 81 11.99 11.17 -7.22
CA GLU A 81 11.01 12.26 -7.18
C GLU A 81 9.69 11.93 -7.89
N LYS A 82 9.76 11.16 -8.98
CA LYS A 82 8.58 10.76 -9.76
C LYS A 82 7.97 9.43 -9.31
N SER A 83 8.63 8.71 -8.40
CA SER A 83 8.23 7.36 -8.01
C SER A 83 7.10 7.35 -6.97
N PRO A 84 6.13 6.43 -7.07
CA PRO A 84 5.21 6.15 -5.97
C PRO A 84 5.95 5.55 -4.76
N ALA A 85 7.09 4.89 -4.98
CA ALA A 85 7.93 4.33 -3.92
C ALA A 85 8.40 5.39 -2.91
N LEU A 86 8.78 6.59 -3.38
CA LEU A 86 9.19 7.68 -2.49
C LEU A 86 8.01 8.16 -1.63
N LYS A 87 6.81 8.28 -2.20
CA LYS A 87 5.60 8.64 -1.44
C LYS A 87 5.29 7.62 -0.35
N ASN A 88 5.48 6.34 -0.66
CA ASN A 88 5.31 5.25 0.30
C ASN A 88 6.35 5.28 1.41
N TYR A 89 7.61 5.56 1.06
CA TYR A 89 8.67 5.73 2.05
C TYR A 89 8.36 6.87 3.02
N VAL A 90 8.01 8.05 2.52
CA VAL A 90 7.65 9.21 3.35
C VAL A 90 6.47 8.88 4.28
N ARG A 91 5.44 8.20 3.76
CA ARG A 91 4.29 7.77 4.57
C ARG A 91 4.70 6.83 5.70
N TYR A 92 5.63 5.90 5.45
CA TYR A 92 6.16 5.01 6.47
C TYR A 92 7.07 5.75 7.47
N ALA A 93 7.98 6.62 7.01
CA ALA A 93 8.89 7.37 7.88
C ALA A 93 8.11 8.25 8.87
N ASN A 94 7.07 8.94 8.40
CA ASN A 94 6.18 9.70 9.28
C ASN A 94 5.50 8.82 10.35
N LYS A 95 5.14 7.58 10.01
CA LYS A 95 4.56 6.63 10.97
C LYS A 95 5.61 6.17 11.99
N TYR A 96 6.80 5.81 11.52
CA TYR A 96 7.94 5.42 12.34
C TYR A 96 8.29 6.53 13.36
N ASP A 97 8.45 7.77 12.91
CA ASP A 97 8.78 8.90 13.78
C ASP A 97 7.66 9.20 14.78
N SER A 98 6.39 9.09 14.36
CA SER A 98 5.24 9.28 15.26
C SER A 98 5.12 8.25 16.39
N LYS A 99 5.80 7.10 16.27
CA LYS A 99 5.87 6.08 17.34
C LYS A 99 6.91 6.43 18.40
N GLY A 100 7.96 7.18 18.06
CA GLY A 100 9.04 7.58 18.96
C GLY A 100 8.70 8.70 19.95
N VAL A 101 7.42 9.05 20.11
CA VAL A 101 6.93 10.10 21.03
C VAL A 101 6.11 9.55 22.20
N GLY A 102 6.22 8.24 22.48
CA GLY A 102 5.59 7.56 23.61
C GLY A 102 6.53 7.37 24.79
#